data_AF-A0A0G2A200-F1
#
_entry.id   AF-A0A0G2A200-F1
#
_cell.length_a   1.000
_cell.length_b   1.000
_cell.length_c   1.000
_cell.angle_alpha   90.00
_cell.angle_beta   90.00
_cell.angle_gamma   90.00
#
_symmetry.space_group_name_H-M   'P 1'
#
loop_
_entity.id
_entity.type
_entity.pdbx_description
1 polymer ?
#
loop_
_entity_poly.entity_id
_entity_poly.type
_entity_poly.pdbx_seq_one_letter_code
_entity_poly.pdbx_strand_id
1 'polypeptide(L)'
;MVTVALGFAAAENFLFLLSPLAGTTLTQTLLTGNLRFVGATLLHILASATIGAAIGISFYKKKRIKRLYVLGGVILAFLLHSVFNFLILNTPEGDLLRTFVYVWIGVVALLAVLEYIKRIHPRWR
;
A
#
# COMPACT_ATOMS: atom_id res chain seq x y z
N MET A 1 11.97 0.33 -1.27
CA MET A 1 10.67 -0.40 -1.24
C MET A 1 9.65 0.27 -2.16
N VAL A 2 9.44 1.59 -2.06
CA VAL A 2 8.47 2.32 -2.91
C VAL A 2 8.69 2.15 -4.43
N THR A 3 9.94 2.16 -4.92
CA THR A 3 10.23 1.95 -6.35
C THR A 3 9.73 0.60 -6.87
N VAL A 4 9.92 -0.47 -6.10
CA VAL A 4 9.42 -1.82 -6.42
C VAL A 4 7.89 -1.83 -6.38
N ALA A 5 7.29 -1.14 -5.42
CA ALA A 5 5.83 -1.03 -5.30
C ALA A 5 5.20 -0.35 -6.51
N LEU A 6 5.81 0.72 -7.01
CA LEU A 6 5.37 1.43 -8.21
C LEU A 6 5.43 0.54 -9.46
N GLY A 7 6.51 -0.23 -9.63
CA GLY A 7 6.62 -1.20 -10.72
C GLY A 7 5.55 -2.29 -10.65
N PHE A 8 5.28 -2.82 -9.46
CA PHE A 8 4.23 -3.83 -9.28
C PHE A 8 2.82 -3.25 -9.54
N ALA A 9 2.53 -2.05 -9.02
CA ALA A 9 1.25 -1.38 -9.27
C ALA A 9 1.04 -1.07 -10.75
N ALA A 10 2.09 -0.67 -11.47
CA ALA A 10 2.02 -0.47 -12.92
C ALA A 10 1.68 -1.78 -13.66
N ALA A 11 2.31 -2.90 -13.28
CA ALA A 11 2.03 -4.20 -13.87
C ALA A 11 0.59 -4.68 -13.58
N GLU A 12 0.12 -4.55 -12.33
CA GLU A 12 -1.26 -4.91 -11.95
C GLU A 12 -2.29 -4.07 -12.71
N ASN A 13 -2.08 -2.76 -12.77
CA ASN A 13 -2.97 -1.85 -13.48
C ASN A 13 -2.98 -2.12 -14.99
N PHE A 14 -1.84 -2.47 -15.59
CA PHE A 14 -1.79 -2.90 -16.98
C PHE A 14 -2.62 -4.17 -17.22
N LEU A 15 -2.52 -5.17 -16.33
CA LEU A 15 -3.35 -6.37 -16.41
C LEU A 15 -4.84 -6.06 -16.26
N PHE A 16 -5.21 -5.08 -15.44
CA PHE A 16 -6.60 -4.63 -15.31
C PHE A 16 -7.13 -4.04 -16.62
N LEU A 17 -6.32 -3.31 -17.38
CA LEU A 17 -6.73 -2.78 -18.70
C LEU A 17 -7.00 -3.88 -19.73
N LEU A 18 -6.50 -5.10 -19.51
CA LEU A 18 -6.79 -6.26 -20.34
C LEU A 18 -8.11 -6.96 -19.96
N SER A 19 -8.84 -6.49 -18.94
CA SER A 19 -10.12 -7.07 -18.52
C SER A 19 -11.20 -7.15 -19.62
N PRO A 20 -11.25 -6.29 -20.66
CA PRO A 20 -12.21 -6.44 -21.75
C PRO A 20 -12.03 -7.76 -22.52
N LEU A 21 -10.80 -8.30 -22.55
CA LEU A 21 -10.52 -9.60 -23.16
C LEU A 21 -11.15 -10.77 -22.38
N ALA A 22 -11.50 -10.54 -21.11
CA ALA A 22 -12.15 -11.51 -20.23
C ALA A 22 -13.68 -11.33 -20.13
N GLY A 23 -14.29 -10.49 -20.98
CA GLY A 23 -15.75 -10.34 -21.07
C GLY A 23 -16.36 -9.10 -20.39
N THR A 24 -15.54 -8.16 -19.90
CA THR A 24 -16.03 -6.86 -19.41
C THR A 24 -16.21 -5.86 -20.55
N THR A 25 -17.16 -4.91 -20.43
CA THR A 25 -17.29 -3.85 -21.44
C THR A 25 -16.18 -2.81 -21.29
N LEU A 26 -15.75 -2.23 -22.42
CA LEU A 26 -14.74 -1.16 -22.41
C LEU A 26 -15.19 0.04 -21.57
N THR A 27 -16.48 0.38 -21.63
CA THR A 27 -17.08 1.48 -20.86
C THR A 27 -17.00 1.23 -19.36
N GLN A 28 -17.34 0.02 -18.88
CA GLN A 28 -17.19 -0.34 -17.47
C GLN A 28 -15.73 -0.30 -17.01
N THR A 29 -14.82 -0.81 -17.85
CA THR A 29 -13.38 -0.82 -17.54
C THR A 29 -12.82 0.59 -17.39
N LEU A 30 -13.25 1.54 -18.22
CA LEU A 30 -12.81 2.93 -18.15
C LEU A 30 -13.45 3.70 -16.98
N LEU A 31 -14.75 3.52 -16.75
CA LEU A 31 -15.47 4.22 -15.68
C LEU A 31 -15.00 3.78 -14.28
N THR A 32 -14.87 2.47 -14.07
CA THR A 32 -14.45 1.91 -12.76
C THR A 32 -12.93 1.84 -12.62
N GLY A 33 -12.20 1.77 -13.74
CA GLY A 33 -10.76 1.61 -13.76
C GLY A 33 -9.99 2.80 -13.25
N ASN A 34 -10.44 4.04 -13.50
CA ASN A 34 -9.68 5.23 -13.09
C ASN A 34 -9.51 5.34 -11.56
N LEU A 35 -10.61 5.18 -10.81
CA LEU A 35 -10.56 5.24 -9.35
C LEU A 35 -9.83 4.03 -8.77
N ARG A 36 -10.07 2.84 -9.33
CA ARG A 36 -9.36 1.62 -8.91
C ARG A 36 -7.85 1.71 -9.17
N PHE A 37 -7.43 2.30 -10.29
CA PHE A 37 -6.03 2.51 -10.67
C PHE A 37 -5.30 3.41 -9.67
N VAL A 38 -5.88 4.58 -9.36
CA VAL A 38 -5.31 5.52 -8.39
C VAL A 38 -5.27 4.88 -7.00
N GLY A 39 -6.35 4.21 -6.63
CA GLY A 39 -6.48 3.49 -5.38
C GLY A 39 -5.44 2.40 -5.15
N ALA A 40 -5.33 1.46 -6.10
CA ALA A 40 -4.38 0.37 -6.05
C ALA A 40 -2.94 0.89 -5.98
N THR A 41 -2.61 1.93 -6.76
CA THR A 41 -1.27 2.53 -6.74
C THR A 41 -0.92 3.11 -5.37
N LEU A 42 -1.83 3.89 -4.76
CA LEU A 42 -1.63 4.46 -3.43
C LEU A 42 -1.49 3.38 -2.36
N LEU A 43 -2.33 2.34 -2.43
CA LEU A 43 -2.27 1.20 -1.52
C LEU A 43 -0.94 0.44 -1.63
N HIS A 44 -0.46 0.16 -2.84
CA HIS A 44 0.81 -0.53 -3.08
C HIS A 44 1.98 0.25 -2.47
N ILE A 45 1.99 1.57 -2.65
CA ILE A 45 2.98 2.46 -2.03
C ILE A 45 2.88 2.36 -0.50
N LEU A 46 1.68 2.53 0.07
CA LEU A 46 1.45 2.49 1.52
C LEU A 46 1.88 1.15 2.14
N ALA A 47 1.43 0.02 1.57
CA ALA A 47 1.75 -1.32 2.05
C ALA A 47 3.25 -1.60 1.98
N SER A 48 3.90 -1.31 0.85
CA SER A 48 5.34 -1.52 0.69
C SER A 48 6.18 -0.61 1.58
N ALA A 49 5.78 0.65 1.72
CA ALA A 49 6.46 1.59 2.60
C ALA A 49 6.25 1.24 4.09
N THR A 50 5.15 0.59 4.47
CA THR A 50 4.94 0.04 5.82
C THR A 50 5.99 -1.03 6.14
N ILE A 51 6.28 -1.94 5.20
CA ILE A 51 7.37 -2.92 5.34
C ILE A 51 8.72 -2.18 5.47
N GLY A 52 8.95 -1.18 4.62
CA GLY A 52 10.16 -0.33 4.69
C GLY A 52 10.31 0.39 6.03
N ALA A 53 9.22 0.90 6.59
CA ALA A 53 9.20 1.58 7.88
C ALA A 53 9.54 0.60 9.03
N ALA A 54 9.00 -0.63 9.00
CA ALA A 54 9.34 -1.65 9.98
C ALA A 54 10.84 -2.02 9.95
N ILE A 55 11.44 -2.08 8.76
CA ILE A 55 12.89 -2.24 8.58
C ILE A 55 13.64 -1.05 9.19
N GLY A 56 13.21 0.19 8.88
CA GLY A 56 13.82 1.42 9.39
C GLY A 56 13.81 1.53 10.92
N ILE A 57 12.65 1.28 11.55
CA ILE A 57 12.51 1.33 13.02
C ILE A 57 13.40 0.31 13.72
N SER A 58 13.58 -0.86 13.11
CA SER A 58 14.38 -1.94 13.70
C SER A 58 15.86 -1.90 13.33
N PHE A 59 16.31 -0.91 12.55
CA PHE A 59 17.63 -0.91 11.91
C PHE A 59 18.81 -1.08 12.88
N TYR A 60 18.77 -0.47 14.08
CA TYR A 60 19.82 -0.59 15.09
C TYR A 60 19.56 -1.69 16.16
N LYS A 61 18.49 -2.48 16.02
CA LYS A 61 18.12 -3.53 17.00
C LYS A 61 18.82 -4.86 16.68
N LYS A 62 18.80 -5.80 17.64
CA LYS A 62 19.35 -7.16 17.46
C LYS A 62 18.63 -7.92 16.33
N LYS A 63 19.33 -8.84 15.64
CA LYS A 63 18.80 -9.64 14.51
C LYS A 63 17.43 -10.29 14.77
N ARG A 64 17.21 -10.84 15.98
CA ARG A 64 15.91 -11.44 16.36
C ARG A 64 14.78 -10.42 16.33
N ILE A 65 15.02 -9.22 16.85
CA ILE A 65 14.02 -8.15 16.88
C ILE A 65 13.76 -7.60 15.47
N LYS A 66 14.80 -7.44 14.64
CA LYS A 66 14.62 -7.06 13.23
C LYS A 66 13.64 -7.97 12.50
N ARG A 67 13.82 -9.30 12.66
CA ARG A 67 12.93 -10.29 12.05
C ARG A 67 11.48 -10.15 12.50
N LEU A 68 11.24 -9.93 13.80
CA LEU A 68 9.89 -9.73 14.33
C LEU A 68 9.24 -8.45 13.76
N TYR A 69 9.99 -7.36 13.65
CA TYR A 69 9.49 -6.12 13.04
C TYR A 69 9.15 -6.31 11.57
N VAL A 70 10.03 -6.95 10.78
CA VAL A 70 9.77 -7.25 9.37
C VAL A 70 8.53 -8.13 9.21
N LEU A 71 8.40 -9.19 10.02
CA LEU A 71 7.22 -10.05 10.01
C LEU A 71 5.94 -9.27 10.32
N GLY A 72 5.96 -8.43 11.36
CA GLY A 72 4.85 -7.54 11.69
C GLY A 72 4.52 -6.57 10.57
N GLY A 73 5.53 -5.99 9.92
CA GLY A 73 5.35 -5.10 8.76
C GLY A 73 4.73 -5.80 7.55
N VAL A 74 5.11 -7.05 7.27
CA VAL A 74 4.54 -7.87 6.19
C VAL A 74 3.09 -8.25 6.49
N ILE A 75 2.80 -8.68 7.73
CA ILE A 75 1.42 -8.99 8.15
C ILE A 75 0.55 -7.73 8.04
N LEU A 76 1.03 -6.59 8.50
CA LEU A 76 0.30 -5.33 8.40
C LEU A 76 0.08 -4.92 6.93
N ALA A 77 1.09 -5.05 6.06
CA ALA A 77 0.96 -4.77 4.64
C ALA A 77 -0.09 -5.68 3.96
N PHE A 78 -0.07 -6.98 4.27
CA PHE A 78 -1.07 -7.95 3.81
C PHE A 78 -2.48 -7.57 4.25
N LEU A 79 -2.65 -7.20 5.52
CA LEU A 79 -3.95 -6.78 6.06
C LEU A 79 -4.44 -5.49 5.41
N LEU A 80 -3.58 -4.47 5.27
CA LEU A 80 -3.92 -3.22 4.61
C LEU A 80 -4.39 -3.46 3.17
N HIS A 81 -3.64 -4.27 2.42
CA HIS A 81 -3.96 -4.61 1.03
C HIS A 81 -5.29 -5.37 0.93
N SER A 82 -5.47 -6.39 1.77
CA SER A 82 -6.68 -7.22 1.79
C SER A 82 -7.92 -6.42 2.19
N VAL A 83 -7.83 -5.59 3.23
CA VAL A 83 -8.94 -4.75 3.72
C VAL A 83 -9.34 -3.75 2.65
N PHE A 84 -8.37 -3.07 2.01
CA PHE A 84 -8.69 -2.12 0.96
C PHE A 84 -9.35 -2.79 -0.26
N ASN A 85 -8.83 -3.95 -0.69
CA ASN A 85 -9.45 -4.72 -1.77
C ASN A 85 -10.88 -5.14 -1.42
N PHE A 86 -11.09 -5.60 -0.18
CA PHE A 86 -12.42 -5.93 0.33
C PHE A 86 -13.34 -4.70 0.30
N LEU A 87 -12.87 -3.53 0.75
CA LEU A 87 -13.65 -2.30 0.74
C LEU A 87 -14.04 -1.89 -0.68
N ILE A 88 -13.11 -1.90 -1.64
CA ILE A 88 -13.43 -1.54 -3.04
C ILE A 88 -14.43 -2.50 -3.66
N LEU A 89 -14.35 -3.81 -3.36
CA LEU A 89 -15.27 -4.80 -3.92
C LEU A 89 -16.69 -4.72 -3.33
N ASN A 90 -16.84 -4.22 -2.10
CA ASN A 90 -18.13 -4.17 -1.38
C ASN A 90 -18.73 -2.76 -1.27
N THR A 91 -18.06 -1.73 -1.78
CA THR A 91 -18.54 -0.34 -1.73
C THR A 91 -19.15 0.07 -3.08
N PRO A 92 -20.37 0.63 -3.12
CA PRO A 92 -20.94 1.19 -4.34
C PRO A 92 -20.04 2.28 -4.94
N GLU A 93 -20.06 2.43 -6.27
CA GLU A 93 -19.18 3.38 -6.98
C GLU A 93 -19.24 4.82 -6.45
N GLY A 94 -20.43 5.28 -6.05
CA GLY A 94 -20.64 6.62 -5.49
C GLY A 94 -19.93 6.89 -4.15
N ASP A 95 -19.56 5.83 -3.41
CA ASP A 95 -18.93 5.93 -2.10
C ASP A 95 -17.43 5.56 -2.11
N LEU A 96 -16.85 5.18 -3.27
CA LEU A 96 -15.44 4.81 -3.40
C LEU A 96 -14.47 5.90 -2.92
N LEU A 97 -14.84 7.17 -3.07
CA LEU A 97 -14.04 8.30 -2.57
C LEU A 97 -13.88 8.28 -1.05
N ARG A 98 -14.87 7.77 -0.30
CA ARG A 98 -14.77 7.62 1.16
C ARG A 98 -13.72 6.59 1.54
N THR A 99 -13.61 5.51 0.77
CA THR A 99 -12.58 4.48 0.97
C THR A 99 -11.17 5.05 0.81
N PHE A 100 -10.96 6.02 -0.09
CA PHE A 100 -9.66 6.70 -0.24
C PHE A 100 -9.27 7.56 0.94
N VAL A 101 -10.23 8.10 1.71
CA VAL A 101 -9.92 8.87 2.92
C VAL A 101 -9.12 8.02 3.91
N TYR A 102 -9.49 6.74 4.08
CA TYR A 102 -8.75 5.83 4.96
C TYR A 102 -7.32 5.58 4.48
N VAL A 103 -7.11 5.44 3.17
CA VAL A 103 -5.76 5.31 2.59
C VAL A 103 -4.94 6.56 2.83
N TRP A 104 -5.53 7.75 2.64
CA TRP A 104 -4.86 9.02 2.88
C TRP A 104 -4.46 9.20 4.34
N ILE A 105 -5.32 8.82 5.29
CA ILE A 105 -4.96 8.80 6.71
C ILE A 105 -3.76 7.87 6.93
N GLY A 106 -3.75 6.69 6.30
CA GLY A 106 -2.63 5.76 6.34
C GLY A 106 -1.34 6.35 5.78
N VAL A 107 -1.40 7.07 4.65
CA VAL A 107 -0.26 7.76 4.04
C VAL A 107 0.28 8.85 4.95
N VAL A 108 -0.58 9.69 5.56
CA VAL A 108 -0.15 10.73 6.50
C VAL A 108 0.52 10.10 7.73
N ALA A 109 -0.06 9.03 8.28
CA ALA A 109 0.53 8.29 9.40
C ALA A 109 1.89 7.70 9.02
N LEU A 110 2.00 7.10 7.83
CA LEU A 110 3.26 6.58 7.30
C LEU A 110 4.32 7.68 7.17
N LEU A 111 3.97 8.85 6.63
CA LEU A 111 4.91 9.97 6.51
C LEU A 111 5.40 10.43 7.89
N ALA A 112 4.52 10.50 8.89
CA ALA A 112 4.91 10.80 10.26
C ALA A 112 5.86 9.75 10.84
N VAL A 113 5.62 8.46 10.56
CA VAL A 113 6.53 7.37 10.95
C VAL A 113 7.88 7.48 10.24
N LEU A 114 7.92 7.80 8.95
CA LEU A 114 9.16 8.00 8.20
C LEU A 114 9.96 9.18 8.77
N GLU A 115 9.28 10.27 9.14
CA GLU A 115 9.91 11.41 9.81
C GLU A 115 10.47 11.04 11.19
N TYR A 116 9.75 10.20 11.95
CA TYR A 116 10.27 9.64 13.19
C TYR A 116 11.52 8.77 12.97
N ILE A 117 11.53 7.93 11.92
CA ILE A 117 12.67 7.06 11.61
C ILE A 117 13.95 7.86 11.33
N LYS A 118 13.85 9.01 10.66
CA LYS A 118 15.02 9.87 10.39
C LYS A 118 15.74 10.33 11.67
N ARG A 119 15.03 10.39 12.80
CA ARG A 119 15.56 10.80 14.10
C ARG A 119 16.21 9.65 14.88
N ILE A 120 16.22 8.44 14.32
CA ILE A 120 16.83 7.28 14.95
C ILE A 120 18.34 7.29 14.62
N HIS A 121 19.15 7.57 15.64
CA HIS A 121 20.61 7.54 15.53
C HIS A 121 21.18 6.38 16.36
N PRO A 122 22.33 5.81 15.97
CA PRO A 122 23.03 4.88 16.84
C PRO A 122 23.44 5.62 18.11
N ARG A 123 23.13 5.04 19.27
CA ARG A 123 23.76 5.48 20.51
C ARG A 123 25.20 4.97 20.47
N TRP A 124 26.12 5.81 20.02
CA TRP A 124 27.54 5.58 20.19
C TRP A 124 27.79 5.31 21.68
N ARG A 125 28.38 4.16 21.98
CA ARG A 125 28.94 3.84 23.29
C ARG A 125 30.45 4.02 23.20
#